data_AF-A0A087UFL2-F1
#
_entry.id   AF-A0A087UFL2-F1
#
_cell.length_a   1.000
_cell.length_b   1.000
_cell.length_c   1.000
_cell.angle_alpha   90.00
_cell.angle_beta   90.00
_cell.angle_gamma   90.00
#
_symmetry.space_group_name_H-M   'P 1'
#
loop_
_entity.id
_entity.type
_entity.pdbx_description
1 polymer ?
#
loop_
_entity_poly.entity_id
_entity_poly.type
_entity_poly.pdbx_seq_one_letter_code
_entity_poly.pdbx_strand_id
1 'polypeptide(L)'
;MLHSFNVDSGVNCSEYGWKPQKSFISSHGGPCAATLTYSVKLVKPGVLSYTYQYTDPSILFNFEAQNDQCQSIDDVEKYKWPRTTDEAKWRTSTVQLKAGLNVLYWKTVGMGFSEKTRKSQPVRIKKIEISGVAYTSECSPCAPGSYSSLGSKLCTPCPENTYSESGSSDCTPCDSLTQYAPKGSSKCLERPPCTKQDFYEMHTPCDDMKMTQIVYKWMEPKICRDDVPTSVPLPTVTEKTPCPPCNPGMEYSNQSMCAFCAKDHYSDGSEPCKPCPPSTAPNYGLFFKWWPEIPPGMYSRCMSLEEGGCMSNLVWQPAGDHIRTTTGQSLDAYLILSLDVPGFRTKERIINGQSAEIGTVSFTFELICSQACTFVFMMGSNRKPVTEIQSWIGRTPKQHFSYDVTIDDAYTFNWAFQKVTIGDNVTSEGVANDVAKIYDITVLNTVSGGASECQPCPQGTESQGVLYRCIPCPAGHYLKDSENLECFPCPYNTYLWKALPQGPESCKSCGPGLRSEDGQRCYSDCRVYLFDGTFFDLTTLSM
;
A
#
# COMPACT_ATOMS: atom_id res chain seq x y z
N MET A 1 46.19 -16.40 13.82
CA MET A 1 46.67 -15.52 12.74
C MET A 1 46.51 -14.08 13.21
N LEU A 2 47.64 -13.48 13.59
CA LEU A 2 47.73 -12.04 13.88
C LEU A 2 47.78 -11.32 12.54
N HIS A 3 46.70 -10.66 12.15
CA HIS A 3 46.77 -9.66 11.08
C HIS A 3 47.17 -8.32 11.69
N SER A 4 48.32 -7.83 11.25
CA SER A 4 48.82 -6.48 11.48
C SER A 4 47.79 -5.45 11.04
N PHE A 5 47.39 -4.57 11.96
CA PHE A 5 46.69 -3.34 11.61
C PHE A 5 47.68 -2.40 10.91
N ASN A 6 47.50 -2.25 9.61
CA ASN A 6 48.16 -1.19 8.86
C ASN A 6 47.46 0.12 9.22
N VAL A 7 48.16 0.99 9.92
CA VAL A 7 47.73 2.36 10.23
C VAL A 7 47.93 3.17 8.95
N ASP A 8 46.91 3.21 8.08
CA ASP A 8 46.55 4.43 7.34
C ASP A 8 45.20 4.26 6.65
N SER A 9 44.14 4.75 7.28
CA SER A 9 42.93 5.14 6.56
C SER A 9 42.36 6.34 7.31
N GLY A 10 42.25 7.47 6.64
CA GLY A 10 41.67 8.72 7.18
C GLY A 10 40.17 8.60 7.46
N VAL A 11 39.75 7.56 8.18
CA VAL A 11 38.38 7.28 8.54
C VAL A 11 38.02 8.09 9.78
N ASN A 12 37.18 9.11 9.59
CA ASN A 12 36.64 9.89 10.70
C ASN A 12 35.59 9.07 11.48
N CYS A 13 35.98 8.53 12.63
CA CYS A 13 35.08 7.72 13.47
C CYS A 13 33.99 8.53 14.20
N SER A 14 34.06 9.86 14.19
CA SER A 14 33.13 10.74 14.93
C SER A 14 31.68 10.63 14.44
N GLU A 15 31.48 10.14 13.21
CA GLU A 15 30.15 10.08 12.58
C GLU A 15 29.38 8.78 12.86
N TYR A 16 30.05 7.74 13.36
CA TYR A 16 29.50 6.37 13.48
C TYR A 16 28.99 6.02 14.89
N GLY A 17 29.09 6.95 15.85
CA GLY A 17 28.61 6.77 17.22
C GLY A 17 27.10 6.58 17.35
N TRP A 18 26.66 6.18 18.55
CA TRP A 18 25.23 6.18 18.90
C TRP A 18 24.72 7.61 18.93
N LYS A 19 23.70 7.91 18.13
CA LYS A 19 23.09 9.24 18.06
C LYS A 19 21.70 9.21 18.66
N PRO A 20 21.38 10.16 19.57
CA PRO A 20 20.01 10.33 20.04
C PRO A 20 19.14 10.84 18.90
N GLN A 21 18.02 10.16 18.69
CA GLN A 21 16.86 10.66 17.95
C GLN A 21 15.75 10.90 18.97
N LYS A 22 14.75 11.71 18.64
CA LYS A 22 13.71 12.12 19.60
C LYS A 22 13.07 10.92 20.34
N SER A 23 12.80 9.81 19.64
CA SER A 23 12.07 8.64 20.18
C SER A 23 12.89 7.35 20.33
N PHE A 24 14.15 7.34 19.89
CA PHE A 24 15.08 6.20 20.03
C PHE A 24 16.53 6.65 19.87
N ILE A 25 17.48 5.82 20.26
CA ILE A 25 18.89 5.99 19.90
C ILE A 25 19.24 5.04 18.75
N SER A 26 20.10 5.46 17.83
CA SER A 26 20.46 4.64 16.67
C SER A 26 21.95 4.63 16.38
N SER A 27 22.43 3.51 15.84
CA SER A 27 23.77 3.38 15.27
C SER A 27 23.70 2.67 13.91
N HIS A 28 24.31 3.27 12.89
CA HIS A 28 24.32 2.76 11.52
C HIS A 28 25.33 1.63 11.29
N GLY A 29 26.19 1.34 12.26
CA GLY A 29 27.36 0.51 12.02
C GLY A 29 28.32 1.16 11.02
N GLY A 30 29.56 0.70 11.00
CA GLY A 30 30.57 1.26 10.13
C GLY A 30 31.96 0.69 10.41
N PRO A 31 33.01 1.26 9.80
CA PRO A 31 34.39 0.80 9.98
C PRO A 31 34.88 0.97 11.44
N CYS A 32 34.22 1.83 12.22
CA CYS A 32 34.50 2.06 13.62
C CYS A 32 33.43 1.41 14.50
N ALA A 33 33.85 0.77 15.59
CA ALA A 33 32.93 0.25 16.59
C ALA A 33 32.33 1.40 17.42
N ALA A 34 31.01 1.43 17.56
CA ALA A 34 30.28 2.37 18.39
C ALA A 34 29.77 1.68 19.64
N THR A 35 30.02 2.27 20.80
CA THR A 35 29.62 1.72 22.09
C THR A 35 28.74 2.71 22.85
N LEU A 36 27.55 2.28 23.24
CA LEU A 36 26.71 2.96 24.21
C LEU A 36 26.95 2.32 25.56
N THR A 37 27.31 3.14 26.55
CA THR A 37 27.63 2.68 27.91
C THR A 37 26.66 3.27 28.92
N TYR A 38 26.17 2.46 29.85
CA TYR A 38 25.36 2.92 30.98
C TYR A 38 25.80 2.24 32.28
N SER A 39 26.13 3.04 33.29
CA SER A 39 26.59 2.56 34.60
C SER A 39 25.48 2.72 35.63
N VAL A 40 25.16 1.65 36.36
CA VAL A 40 24.06 1.64 37.34
C VAL A 40 24.41 0.81 38.57
N LYS A 41 24.07 1.32 39.76
CA LYS A 41 24.25 0.60 41.03
C LYS A 41 22.91 0.04 41.52
N LEU A 42 22.83 -1.29 41.62
CA LEU A 42 21.65 -2.02 42.08
C LEU A 42 21.77 -2.33 43.57
N VAL A 43 20.76 -1.95 44.37
CA VAL A 43 20.69 -2.26 45.81
C VAL A 43 20.21 -3.67 46.10
N LYS A 44 19.55 -4.30 45.12
CA LYS A 44 19.13 -5.70 45.13
C LYS A 44 19.25 -6.28 43.72
N PRO A 45 19.28 -7.62 43.55
CA PRO A 45 19.24 -8.22 42.22
C PRO A 45 18.09 -7.66 41.40
N GLY A 46 18.35 -7.40 40.13
CA GLY A 46 17.48 -6.63 39.26
C GLY A 46 17.44 -7.18 37.84
N VAL A 47 16.58 -6.59 37.03
CA VAL A 47 16.37 -6.99 35.64
C VAL A 47 16.59 -5.78 34.74
N LEU A 48 17.43 -5.93 33.74
CA LEU A 48 17.51 -5.06 32.57
C LEU A 48 16.55 -5.56 31.50
N SER A 49 15.74 -4.66 30.96
CA SER A 49 14.90 -4.89 29.79
C SER A 49 15.16 -3.80 28.77
N TYR A 50 15.55 -4.14 27.54
CA TYR A 50 15.70 -3.15 26.47
C TYR A 50 14.99 -3.59 25.20
N THR A 51 14.31 -2.63 24.57
CA THR A 51 13.53 -2.83 23.34
C THR A 51 14.28 -2.26 22.15
N TYR A 52 14.58 -3.11 21.19
CA TYR A 52 15.44 -2.80 20.05
C TYR A 52 14.86 -3.27 18.72
N GLN A 53 15.37 -2.68 17.64
CA GLN A 53 15.16 -3.10 16.26
C GLN A 53 16.54 -3.30 15.62
N TYR A 54 16.72 -4.45 14.99
CA TYR A 54 17.99 -4.88 14.41
C TYR A 54 17.72 -5.75 13.18
N THR A 55 17.62 -5.11 12.03
CA THR A 55 17.16 -5.71 10.77
C THR A 55 18.31 -6.06 9.82
N ASP A 56 19.45 -5.39 9.95
CA ASP A 56 20.59 -5.55 9.05
C ASP A 56 21.66 -6.46 9.64
N PRO A 57 21.80 -7.71 9.17
CA PRO A 57 22.81 -8.64 9.67
C PRO A 57 24.24 -8.23 9.30
N SER A 58 24.44 -7.24 8.42
CA SER A 58 25.77 -6.70 8.10
C SER A 58 26.33 -5.82 9.22
N ILE A 59 25.50 -5.37 10.16
CA ILE A 59 25.92 -4.72 11.39
C ILE A 59 26.00 -5.79 12.47
N LEU A 60 27.14 -5.93 13.13
CA LEU A 60 27.27 -6.76 14.31
C LEU A 60 26.74 -5.98 15.52
N PHE A 61 25.67 -6.47 16.15
CA PHE A 61 25.10 -5.88 17.36
C PHE A 61 25.37 -6.80 18.56
N ASN A 62 26.02 -6.26 19.59
CA ASN A 62 26.47 -7.00 20.75
C ASN A 62 26.04 -6.31 22.05
N PHE A 63 25.66 -7.11 23.04
CA PHE A 63 25.39 -6.65 24.39
C PHE A 63 26.38 -7.29 25.38
N GLU A 64 26.92 -6.49 26.29
CA GLU A 64 27.79 -6.96 27.38
C GLU A 64 27.41 -6.28 28.70
N ALA A 65 27.64 -6.96 29.82
CA ALA A 65 27.52 -6.39 31.15
C ALA A 65 28.69 -6.83 32.03
N GLN A 66 29.22 -5.89 32.82
CA GLN A 66 30.34 -6.09 33.74
C GLN A 66 29.96 -5.65 35.16
N ASN A 67 30.57 -6.29 36.17
CA ASN A 67 30.45 -5.89 37.57
C ASN A 67 31.51 -4.85 38.00
N ASP A 68 31.53 -4.50 39.28
CA ASP A 68 32.51 -3.61 39.93
C ASP A 68 33.97 -4.08 39.86
N GLN A 69 34.20 -5.35 39.54
CA GLN A 69 35.53 -5.95 39.37
C GLN A 69 35.92 -6.15 37.90
N CYS A 70 35.21 -5.51 36.95
CA CYS A 70 35.37 -5.68 35.50
C CYS A 70 35.22 -7.13 35.02
N GLN A 71 34.60 -8.00 35.82
CA GLN A 71 34.32 -9.39 35.44
C GLN A 71 33.03 -9.42 34.62
N SER A 72 33.05 -10.19 33.53
CA SER A 72 31.84 -10.49 32.76
C SER A 72 30.84 -11.22 33.65
N ILE A 73 29.57 -10.83 33.57
CA ILE A 73 28.51 -11.52 34.30
C ILE A 73 28.17 -12.81 33.54
N ASP A 74 28.54 -13.98 34.08
CA ASP A 74 28.43 -15.29 33.39
C ASP A 74 27.02 -15.58 32.82
N ASP A 75 25.96 -15.16 33.52
CA ASP A 75 24.56 -15.33 33.07
C ASP A 75 24.18 -14.50 31.83
N VAL A 76 25.05 -13.56 31.42
CA VAL A 76 24.84 -12.63 30.30
C VAL A 76 25.38 -13.18 28.97
N GLU A 77 26.22 -14.24 28.99
CA GLU A 77 26.74 -14.85 27.76
C GLU A 77 25.64 -15.34 26.82
N LYS A 78 24.51 -15.82 27.37
CA LYS A 78 23.32 -16.22 26.60
C LYS A 78 22.67 -15.07 25.81
N TYR A 79 22.84 -13.84 26.29
CA TYR A 79 22.21 -12.63 25.74
C TYR A 79 23.18 -11.73 24.98
N LYS A 80 24.44 -12.19 24.84
CA LYS A 80 25.54 -11.48 24.18
C LYS A 80 25.24 -11.06 22.74
N TRP A 81 24.40 -11.84 22.05
CA TRP A 81 24.02 -11.64 20.65
C TRP A 81 22.50 -11.47 20.53
N PRO A 82 22.00 -10.21 20.53
CA PRO A 82 20.59 -9.94 20.29
C PRO A 82 20.19 -10.47 18.91
N ARG A 83 19.05 -11.18 18.85
CA ARG A 83 18.55 -11.72 17.57
C ARG A 83 18.10 -10.61 16.65
N THR A 84 18.25 -10.83 15.35
CA THR A 84 17.67 -9.96 14.33
C THR A 84 16.15 -9.90 14.44
N THR A 85 15.59 -8.81 13.97
CA THR A 85 14.16 -8.50 13.94
C THR A 85 13.71 -8.35 12.49
N ASP A 86 12.45 -8.66 12.21
CA ASP A 86 11.84 -8.27 10.94
C ASP A 86 11.71 -6.74 10.85
N GLU A 87 11.56 -6.21 9.64
CA GLU A 87 11.35 -4.78 9.42
C GLU A 87 10.10 -4.28 10.16
N ALA A 88 10.19 -3.06 10.72
CA ALA A 88 9.17 -2.43 11.57
C ALA A 88 8.79 -3.19 12.87
N LYS A 89 9.36 -4.37 13.16
CA LYS A 89 9.12 -5.08 14.42
C LYS A 89 10.15 -4.72 15.48
N TRP A 90 9.67 -4.57 16.71
CA TRP A 90 10.50 -4.35 17.89
C TRP A 90 10.58 -5.63 18.71
N ARG A 91 11.76 -5.92 19.25
CA ARG A 91 11.99 -7.06 20.15
C ARG A 91 12.53 -6.57 21.48
N THR A 92 12.13 -7.24 22.55
CA THR A 92 12.61 -6.94 23.90
C THR A 92 13.57 -8.03 24.36
N SER A 93 14.75 -7.63 24.83
CA SER A 93 15.72 -8.49 25.50
C SER A 93 15.68 -8.23 27.00
N THR A 94 15.72 -9.31 27.78
CA THR A 94 15.63 -9.26 29.25
C THR A 94 16.82 -10.00 29.85
N VAL A 95 17.55 -9.33 30.73
CA VAL A 95 18.81 -9.81 31.31
C VAL A 95 18.76 -9.65 32.83
N GLN A 96 19.14 -10.70 33.56
CA GLN A 96 19.25 -10.67 35.02
C GLN A 96 20.57 -10.01 35.42
N LEU A 97 20.50 -9.06 36.36
CA LEU A 97 21.65 -8.33 36.89
C LEU A 97 21.83 -8.61 38.39
N LYS A 98 23.09 -8.71 38.81
CA LYS A 98 23.45 -8.94 40.22
C LYS A 98 23.41 -7.62 41.00
N ALA A 99 23.18 -7.70 42.31
CA ALA A 99 23.30 -6.54 43.18
C ALA A 99 24.73 -5.97 43.14
N GLY A 100 24.89 -4.66 43.29
CA GLY A 100 26.18 -3.96 43.15
C GLY A 100 26.24 -3.08 41.89
N LEU A 101 27.44 -2.61 41.55
CA LEU A 101 27.65 -1.81 40.34
C LEU A 101 27.59 -2.73 39.12
N ASN A 102 26.82 -2.31 38.11
CA ASN A 102 26.73 -2.97 36.81
C ASN A 102 27.03 -1.92 35.74
N VAL A 103 27.92 -2.24 34.80
CA VAL A 103 28.20 -1.41 33.62
C VAL A 103 27.72 -2.16 32.39
N LEU A 104 26.82 -1.53 31.63
CA LEU A 104 26.12 -2.11 30.50
C LEU A 104 26.65 -1.51 29.20
N TYR A 105 26.91 -2.35 28.21
CA TYR A 105 27.46 -1.95 26.93
C TYR A 105 26.59 -2.48 25.78
N TRP A 106 26.19 -1.58 24.89
CA TRP A 106 25.59 -1.92 23.59
C TRP A 106 26.56 -1.51 22.49
N LYS A 107 27.12 -2.49 21.80
CA LYS A 107 28.17 -2.30 20.81
C LYS A 107 27.66 -2.61 19.42
N THR A 108 28.00 -1.75 18.46
CA THR A 108 27.71 -1.94 17.04
C THR A 108 28.98 -1.77 16.22
N VAL A 109 29.21 -2.63 15.23
CA VAL A 109 30.29 -2.48 14.26
C VAL A 109 29.84 -3.02 12.91
N GLY A 110 30.19 -2.33 11.83
CA GLY A 110 29.86 -2.80 10.48
C GLY A 110 30.84 -3.88 10.04
N MET A 111 30.34 -4.99 9.52
CA MET A 111 31.18 -5.96 8.80
C MET A 111 31.36 -5.44 7.38
N GLY A 112 32.58 -5.00 7.04
CA GLY A 112 32.92 -4.32 5.78
C GLY A 112 32.79 -5.16 4.52
N PHE A 113 31.57 -5.57 4.16
CA PHE A 113 31.24 -5.96 2.79
C PHE A 113 31.14 -4.68 1.96
N SER A 114 32.24 -4.36 1.30
CA SER A 114 32.35 -3.31 0.29
C SER A 114 31.18 -3.37 -0.70
N GLU A 115 30.39 -2.30 -0.77
CA GLU A 115 30.06 -1.59 -2.03
C GLU A 115 29.30 -0.30 -1.72
N LYS A 116 29.61 0.77 -2.46
CA LYS A 116 29.15 2.16 -2.29
C LYS A 116 27.63 2.38 -2.52
N THR A 117 26.78 1.38 -2.32
CA THR A 117 25.42 1.36 -2.87
C THR A 117 24.32 0.82 -1.94
N ARG A 118 24.62 0.31 -0.74
CA ARG A 118 23.60 0.04 0.28
C ARG A 118 23.85 0.85 1.55
N LYS A 119 22.96 1.78 1.86
CA LYS A 119 22.90 2.40 3.19
C LYS A 119 22.46 1.31 4.18
N SER A 120 23.31 0.96 5.14
CA SER A 120 22.98 -0.02 6.18
C SER A 120 21.79 0.45 7.00
N GLN A 121 20.87 -0.48 7.33
CA GLN A 121 19.74 -0.13 8.20
C GLN A 121 20.23 -0.08 9.65
N PRO A 122 20.06 1.04 10.38
CA PRO A 122 20.67 1.21 11.69
C PRO A 122 20.04 0.29 12.75
N VAL A 123 20.86 -0.13 13.71
CA VAL A 123 20.38 -0.69 14.98
C VAL A 123 19.73 0.42 15.79
N ARG A 124 18.53 0.20 16.32
CA ARG A 124 17.77 1.17 17.11
C ARG A 124 17.42 0.60 18.48
N ILE A 125 17.51 1.42 19.51
CA ILE A 125 17.01 1.09 20.86
C ILE A 125 16.05 2.20 21.29
N LYS A 126 14.78 1.86 21.56
CA LYS A 126 13.76 2.85 21.93
C LYS A 126 13.46 2.91 23.42
N LYS A 127 13.80 1.85 24.17
CA LYS A 127 13.49 1.76 25.60
C LYS A 127 14.54 0.93 26.32
N ILE A 128 15.02 1.42 27.45
CA ILE A 128 15.91 0.71 28.38
C ILE A 128 15.30 0.88 29.78
N GLU A 129 14.99 -0.23 30.44
CA GLU A 129 14.38 -0.29 31.77
C GLU A 129 15.26 -1.14 32.68
N ILE A 130 15.59 -0.62 33.87
CA ILE A 130 16.45 -1.31 34.83
C ILE A 130 15.73 -1.32 36.18
N SER A 131 15.58 -2.50 36.76
CA SER A 131 15.01 -2.69 38.10
C SER A 131 16.11 -3.07 39.10
N GLY A 132 15.80 -2.99 40.40
CA GLY A 132 16.77 -3.28 41.46
C GLY A 132 17.65 -2.09 41.86
N VAL A 133 17.48 -0.94 41.21
CA VAL A 133 18.03 0.35 41.67
C VAL A 133 17.43 0.76 43.01
N ALA A 134 18.15 1.61 43.76
CA ALA A 134 17.60 2.23 44.97
C ALA A 134 16.27 2.93 44.64
N TYR A 135 15.33 2.95 45.59
CA TYR A 135 14.16 3.82 45.47
C TYR A 135 14.66 5.24 45.20
N THR A 136 14.23 5.83 44.09
CA THR A 136 14.39 7.27 43.91
C THR A 136 13.48 7.94 44.93
N SER A 137 14.03 8.84 45.75
CA SER A 137 13.22 9.62 46.70
C SER A 137 12.27 10.57 45.99
N GLU A 138 12.53 10.85 44.70
CA GLU A 138 11.81 11.82 43.89
C GLU A 138 11.62 11.28 42.46
N CYS A 139 10.44 11.47 41.89
CA CYS A 139 10.17 11.16 40.49
C CYS A 139 10.80 12.25 39.60
N SER A 140 11.46 11.86 38.51
CA SER A 140 11.85 12.84 37.49
C SER A 140 10.59 13.41 36.84
N PRO A 141 10.47 14.74 36.70
CA PRO A 141 9.33 15.36 36.06
C PRO A 141 9.25 14.93 34.59
N CYS A 142 8.04 14.73 34.08
CA CYS A 142 7.84 14.49 32.66
C CYS A 142 8.34 15.65 31.81
N ALA A 143 8.94 15.33 30.67
CA ALA A 143 9.34 16.38 29.72
C ALA A 143 8.11 17.20 29.28
N PRO A 144 8.27 18.49 28.97
CA PRO A 144 7.20 19.31 28.40
C PRO A 144 6.53 18.64 27.21
N GLY A 145 5.21 18.72 27.13
CA GLY A 145 4.38 18.04 26.13
C GLY A 145 4.02 16.60 26.48
N SER A 146 4.44 16.11 27.64
CA SER A 146 3.97 14.85 28.22
C SER A 146 3.49 15.03 29.66
N TYR A 147 2.51 14.23 30.05
CA TYR A 147 1.92 14.24 31.38
C TYR A 147 2.00 12.85 32.04
N SER A 148 1.88 12.80 33.36
CA SER A 148 1.77 11.53 34.08
C SER A 148 0.79 11.63 35.24
N SER A 149 -0.15 10.69 35.29
CA SER A 149 -1.02 10.54 36.46
C SER A 149 -0.26 9.98 37.66
N LEU A 150 -0.82 10.16 38.86
CA LEU A 150 -0.20 9.77 40.11
C LEU A 150 0.06 8.25 40.15
N GLY A 151 1.31 7.87 40.41
CA GLY A 151 1.75 6.46 40.39
C GLY A 151 2.07 5.90 38.99
N SER A 152 1.96 6.71 37.93
CA SER A 152 2.41 6.31 36.60
C SER A 152 3.93 6.10 36.57
N LYS A 153 4.36 5.06 35.87
CA LYS A 153 5.78 4.76 35.62
C LYS A 153 6.29 5.40 34.33
N LEU A 154 5.40 5.99 33.53
CA LEU A 154 5.70 6.51 32.20
C LEU A 154 4.98 7.85 31.97
N CYS A 155 5.66 8.75 31.27
CA CYS A 155 5.08 9.97 30.75
C CYS A 155 4.35 9.69 29.43
N THR A 156 3.10 10.10 29.34
CA THR A 156 2.26 9.95 28.15
C THR A 156 2.26 11.28 27.38
N PRO A 157 2.46 11.27 26.05
CA PRO A 157 2.38 12.50 25.26
C PRO A 157 0.97 13.10 25.32
N CYS A 158 0.90 14.43 25.36
CA CYS A 158 -0.39 15.12 25.33
C CYS A 158 -1.16 14.86 24.03
N PRO A 159 -2.49 14.66 24.09
CA PRO A 159 -3.30 14.53 22.89
C PRO A 159 -3.30 15.83 22.07
N GLU A 160 -3.76 15.75 20.82
CA GLU A 160 -3.90 16.92 19.94
C GLU A 160 -4.79 18.00 20.58
N ASN A 161 -4.50 19.26 20.26
CA ASN A 161 -5.10 20.47 20.82
C ASN A 161 -4.93 20.62 22.34
N THR A 162 -3.96 19.93 22.93
CA THR A 162 -3.56 20.11 24.34
C THR A 162 -2.05 20.22 24.47
N TYR A 163 -1.60 20.82 25.57
CA TYR A 163 -0.18 20.99 25.87
C TYR A 163 0.11 20.74 27.36
N SER A 164 1.39 20.57 27.70
CA SER A 164 1.81 20.50 29.10
C SER A 164 3.19 21.09 29.31
N GLU A 165 3.40 21.69 30.49
CA GLU A 165 4.72 22.07 30.96
C GLU A 165 5.44 20.87 31.60
N SER A 166 6.72 21.03 31.90
CA SER A 166 7.53 20.00 32.55
C SER A 166 6.90 19.57 33.88
N GLY A 167 6.72 18.26 34.10
CA GLY A 167 6.19 17.70 35.34
C GLY A 167 4.67 17.80 35.50
N SER A 168 3.93 18.11 34.45
CA SER A 168 2.46 18.21 34.52
C SER A 168 1.80 16.86 34.80
N SER A 169 0.76 16.86 35.63
CA SER A 169 -0.07 15.68 35.91
C SER A 169 -1.19 15.46 34.90
N ASP A 170 -1.50 16.47 34.09
CA ASP A 170 -2.53 16.46 33.05
C ASP A 170 -2.17 17.44 31.93
N CYS A 171 -2.86 17.36 30.79
CA CYS A 171 -2.68 18.29 29.67
C CYS A 171 -3.71 19.40 29.68
N THR A 172 -3.25 20.63 29.44
CA THR A 172 -4.08 21.81 29.34
C THR A 172 -4.60 21.98 27.91
N PRO A 173 -5.91 22.21 27.70
CA PRO A 173 -6.44 22.45 26.36
C PRO A 173 -5.98 23.81 25.79
N CYS A 174 -5.76 23.85 24.48
CA CYS A 174 -5.57 25.09 23.73
C CYS A 174 -6.90 25.79 23.47
N ASP A 175 -6.85 27.10 23.19
CA ASP A 175 -8.03 27.81 22.68
C ASP A 175 -8.46 27.20 21.34
N SER A 176 -9.67 26.63 21.29
CA SER A 176 -10.15 25.89 20.12
C SER A 176 -10.32 26.76 18.86
N LEU A 177 -10.45 28.08 19.02
CA LEU A 177 -10.69 29.02 17.93
C LEU A 177 -9.39 29.63 17.41
N THR A 178 -8.48 30.04 18.30
CA THR A 178 -7.27 30.78 17.93
C THR A 178 -6.02 29.93 17.89
N GLN A 179 -6.02 28.78 18.58
CA GLN A 179 -4.82 27.99 18.80
C GLN A 179 -4.98 26.51 18.44
N TYR A 180 -3.86 25.86 18.18
CA TYR A 180 -3.77 24.42 17.95
C TYR A 180 -2.49 23.88 18.58
N ALA A 181 -2.47 22.57 18.83
CA ALA A 181 -1.28 21.88 19.31
C ALA A 181 -1.23 20.49 18.68
N PRO A 182 -0.16 20.15 17.95
CA PRO A 182 0.12 18.76 17.59
C PRO A 182 0.22 17.87 18.84
N LYS A 183 0.04 16.56 18.67
CA LYS A 183 0.25 15.60 19.76
C LYS A 183 1.66 15.75 20.36
N GLY A 184 1.76 15.75 21.69
CA GLY A 184 3.04 15.87 22.40
C GLY A 184 3.60 17.31 22.48
N SER A 185 2.77 18.33 22.23
CA SER A 185 3.23 19.73 22.24
C SER A 185 3.44 20.28 23.65
N SER A 186 4.52 21.03 23.84
CA SER A 186 4.81 21.73 25.10
C SER A 186 4.12 23.08 25.23
N LYS A 187 3.50 23.58 24.15
CA LYS A 187 2.76 24.85 24.10
C LYS A 187 1.74 24.82 22.98
N CYS A 188 0.74 25.68 23.08
CA CYS A 188 -0.16 25.97 21.96
C CYS A 188 0.53 26.86 20.92
N LEU A 189 0.17 26.65 19.66
CA LEU A 189 0.58 27.44 18.52
C LEU A 189 -0.62 28.23 17.99
N GLU A 190 -0.39 29.46 17.53
CA GLU A 190 -1.44 30.27 16.91
C GLU A 190 -1.82 29.70 15.54
N ARG A 191 -3.13 29.70 15.25
CA ARG A 191 -3.67 29.27 13.98
C ARG A 191 -3.43 30.36 12.92
N PRO A 192 -2.72 30.04 11.81
CA PRO A 192 -2.50 31.00 10.74
C PRO A 192 -3.79 31.28 9.94
N PRO A 193 -3.86 32.37 9.16
CA PRO A 193 -4.95 32.59 8.20
C PRO A 193 -4.98 31.47 7.15
N CYS A 194 -6.16 31.07 6.69
CA CYS A 194 -6.27 30.06 5.65
C CYS A 194 -5.72 30.54 4.30
N THR A 195 -5.12 29.61 3.59
CA THR A 195 -4.52 29.79 2.27
C THR A 195 -5.21 28.88 1.26
N LYS A 196 -4.86 29.01 -0.03
CA LYS A 196 -5.34 28.10 -1.09
C LYS A 196 -4.87 26.65 -0.91
N GLN A 197 -3.91 26.41 -0.01
CA GLN A 197 -3.42 25.08 0.30
C GLN A 197 -4.26 24.40 1.38
N ASP A 198 -5.07 25.16 2.14
CA ASP A 198 -5.81 24.67 3.30
C ASP A 198 -7.15 24.01 2.94
N PHE A 199 -7.57 24.10 1.68
CA PHE A 199 -8.77 23.46 1.15
C PHE A 199 -8.47 22.69 -0.13
N TYR A 200 -9.34 21.72 -0.41
CA TYR A 200 -9.29 20.91 -1.61
C TYR A 200 -10.61 20.96 -2.35
N GLU A 201 -10.56 20.75 -3.67
CA GLU A 201 -11.73 20.66 -4.52
C GLU A 201 -12.13 19.20 -4.70
N MET A 202 -13.44 18.96 -4.80
CA MET A 202 -14.00 17.63 -5.01
C MET A 202 -15.29 17.71 -5.82
N HIS A 203 -15.55 16.70 -6.63
CA HIS A 203 -16.79 16.59 -7.38
C HIS A 203 -17.92 16.09 -6.49
N THR A 204 -19.13 16.62 -6.67
CA THR A 204 -20.34 16.01 -6.12
C THR A 204 -20.66 14.70 -6.85
N PRO A 205 -21.40 13.76 -6.22
CA PRO A 205 -21.99 12.65 -6.96
C PRO A 205 -22.80 13.15 -8.16
N CYS A 206 -22.80 12.38 -9.25
CA CYS A 206 -23.61 12.68 -10.43
C CYS A 206 -25.10 12.65 -10.08
N ASP A 207 -25.82 13.68 -10.50
CA ASP A 207 -27.28 13.71 -10.39
C ASP A 207 -27.96 12.89 -11.50
N ASP A 208 -29.29 12.77 -11.44
CA ASP A 208 -30.10 12.02 -12.42
C ASP A 208 -29.95 12.54 -13.87
N MET A 209 -29.48 13.79 -14.02
CA MET A 209 -29.23 14.41 -15.33
C MET A 209 -27.78 14.20 -15.81
N LYS A 210 -26.99 13.36 -15.12
CA LYS A 210 -25.55 13.13 -15.36
C LYS A 210 -24.71 14.41 -15.24
N MET A 211 -25.07 15.28 -14.29
CA MET A 211 -24.35 16.51 -14.01
C MET A 211 -23.66 16.44 -12.64
N THR A 212 -22.49 17.07 -12.55
CA THR A 212 -21.70 17.24 -11.32
C THR A 212 -21.32 18.71 -11.16
N GLN A 213 -20.96 19.10 -9.95
CA GLN A 213 -20.34 20.41 -9.67
C GLN A 213 -19.13 20.21 -8.77
N ILE A 214 -18.20 21.17 -8.79
CA ILE A 214 -17.04 21.20 -7.90
C ILE A 214 -17.46 21.90 -6.61
N VAL A 215 -17.23 21.23 -5.49
CA VAL A 215 -17.32 21.80 -4.15
C VAL A 215 -15.94 21.85 -3.52
N TYR A 216 -15.72 22.83 -2.64
CA TYR A 216 -14.46 22.98 -1.92
C TYR A 216 -14.67 22.57 -0.46
N LYS A 217 -13.72 21.85 0.12
CA LYS A 217 -13.72 21.44 1.53
C LYS A 217 -12.39 21.78 2.18
N TRP A 218 -12.45 22.23 3.44
CA TRP A 218 -11.25 22.41 4.26
C TRP A 218 -10.57 21.07 4.53
N MET A 219 -9.24 21.06 4.59
CA MET A 219 -8.51 19.88 5.05
C MET A 219 -8.76 19.62 6.54
N GLU A 220 -8.89 18.34 6.90
CA GLU A 220 -9.08 17.92 8.28
C GLU A 220 -7.78 17.30 8.85
N PRO A 221 -7.36 17.70 10.07
CA PRO A 221 -7.99 18.70 10.94
C PRO A 221 -7.78 20.14 10.42
N LYS A 222 -8.82 20.97 10.46
CA LYS A 222 -8.73 22.38 10.01
C LYS A 222 -7.84 23.14 10.98
N ILE A 223 -6.65 23.52 10.54
CA ILE A 223 -5.67 24.25 11.37
C ILE A 223 -5.81 25.76 11.21
N CYS A 224 -6.09 26.23 10.02
CA CYS A 224 -6.16 27.64 9.72
C CYS A 224 -7.48 28.32 10.17
N ARG A 225 -7.44 29.64 10.27
CA ARG A 225 -8.60 30.52 10.54
C ARG A 225 -9.10 31.19 9.26
N ASP A 226 -10.40 31.08 9.02
CA ASP A 226 -11.13 31.69 7.89
C ASP A 226 -11.90 32.96 8.25
N ASP A 227 -11.93 33.32 9.53
CA ASP A 227 -12.61 34.50 10.06
C ASP A 227 -11.71 35.75 10.14
N VAL A 228 -10.42 35.62 9.79
CA VAL A 228 -9.47 36.74 9.77
C VAL A 228 -9.41 37.41 8.40
N PRO A 229 -9.23 38.75 8.32
CA PRO A 229 -9.28 39.49 7.04
C PRO A 229 -8.22 39.07 6.01
N THR A 230 -7.10 38.49 6.45
CA THR A 230 -6.02 38.01 5.58
C THR A 230 -6.23 36.58 5.08
N SER A 231 -7.31 35.93 5.51
CA SER A 231 -7.63 34.56 5.09
C SER A 231 -8.25 34.53 3.70
N VAL A 232 -7.86 33.52 2.93
CA VAL A 232 -8.56 33.14 1.70
C VAL A 232 -9.91 32.51 2.09
N PRO A 233 -11.04 33.00 1.57
CA PRO A 233 -12.33 32.36 1.81
C PRO A 233 -12.44 31.06 1.02
N LEU A 234 -13.26 30.14 1.52
CA LEU A 234 -13.59 28.93 0.77
C LEU A 234 -14.31 29.34 -0.53
N PRO A 235 -13.85 28.89 -1.71
CA PRO A 235 -14.47 29.29 -2.97
C PRO A 235 -15.91 28.80 -3.06
N THR A 236 -16.73 29.53 -3.84
CA THR A 236 -18.11 29.14 -4.11
C THR A 236 -18.17 27.91 -4.98
N VAL A 237 -19.19 27.07 -4.76
CA VAL A 237 -19.50 25.93 -5.63
C VAL A 237 -19.62 26.36 -7.09
N THR A 238 -19.08 25.55 -8.00
CA THR A 238 -19.12 25.86 -9.44
C THR A 238 -20.49 25.57 -10.03
N GLU A 239 -20.73 26.07 -11.25
CA GLU A 239 -21.89 25.65 -12.04
C GLU A 239 -21.83 24.15 -12.35
N LYS A 240 -23.00 23.56 -12.61
CA LYS A 240 -23.12 22.15 -12.96
C LYS A 240 -22.56 21.91 -14.37
N THR A 241 -21.65 20.94 -14.46
CA THR A 241 -21.04 20.46 -15.71
C THR A 241 -21.39 18.99 -15.94
N PRO A 242 -21.33 18.49 -17.19
CA PRO A 242 -21.49 17.05 -17.47
C PRO A 242 -20.49 16.20 -16.68
N CYS A 243 -20.93 15.02 -16.23
CA CYS A 243 -20.07 14.09 -15.51
C CYS A 243 -18.94 13.55 -16.41
N PRO A 244 -17.70 13.45 -15.88
CA PRO A 244 -16.61 12.80 -16.60
C PRO A 244 -16.88 11.28 -16.69
N PRO A 245 -16.49 10.62 -17.79
CA PRO A 245 -16.68 9.18 -17.94
C PRO A 245 -16.01 8.42 -16.79
N CYS A 246 -16.56 7.26 -16.46
CA CYS A 246 -15.92 6.35 -15.53
C CYS A 246 -14.59 5.83 -16.10
N ASN A 247 -13.77 5.26 -15.22
CA ASN A 247 -12.57 4.57 -15.66
C ASN A 247 -12.94 3.33 -16.50
N PRO A 248 -12.15 2.95 -17.52
CA PRO A 248 -12.42 1.77 -18.32
C PRO A 248 -12.63 0.51 -17.46
N GLY A 249 -13.62 -0.30 -17.83
CA GLY A 249 -14.10 -1.43 -17.03
C GLY A 249 -15.10 -1.07 -15.93
N MET A 250 -15.55 0.18 -15.87
CA MET A 250 -16.55 0.65 -14.91
C MET A 250 -17.76 1.29 -15.60
N GLU A 251 -18.86 1.39 -14.88
CA GLU A 251 -20.06 2.15 -15.25
C GLU A 251 -20.53 3.02 -14.09
N TYR A 252 -21.41 3.99 -14.38
CA TYR A 252 -22.04 4.81 -13.37
C TYR A 252 -22.97 3.97 -12.48
N SER A 253 -22.88 4.16 -11.16
CA SER A 253 -23.70 3.45 -10.17
C SER A 253 -24.56 4.41 -9.35
N ASN A 254 -25.62 3.89 -8.74
CA ASN A 254 -26.55 4.69 -7.91
C ASN A 254 -26.01 4.97 -6.49
N GLN A 255 -24.94 4.29 -6.05
CA GLN A 255 -24.38 4.42 -4.69
C GLN A 255 -22.95 5.01 -4.65
N SER A 256 -22.17 4.83 -5.71
CA SER A 256 -20.82 5.38 -5.93
C SER A 256 -20.80 6.07 -7.29
N MET A 257 -19.91 7.05 -7.54
CA MET A 257 -19.87 7.67 -8.87
C MET A 257 -19.64 6.63 -9.97
N CYS A 258 -18.77 5.65 -9.73
CA CYS A 258 -18.50 4.55 -10.64
C CYS A 258 -18.39 3.20 -9.91
N ALA A 259 -18.75 2.10 -10.59
CA ALA A 259 -18.58 0.73 -10.11
C ALA A 259 -18.04 -0.17 -11.23
N PHE A 260 -17.27 -1.21 -10.88
CA PHE A 260 -16.76 -2.16 -11.87
C PHE A 260 -17.89 -2.94 -12.55
N CYS A 261 -17.73 -3.21 -13.84
CA CYS A 261 -18.63 -4.08 -14.58
C CYS A 261 -18.73 -5.46 -13.93
N ALA A 262 -19.91 -6.06 -14.02
CA ALA A 262 -20.12 -7.44 -13.60
C ALA A 262 -19.24 -8.42 -14.38
N LYS A 263 -19.18 -9.67 -13.91
CA LYS A 263 -18.48 -10.74 -14.61
C LYS A 263 -19.00 -10.86 -16.06
N ASP A 264 -18.10 -11.13 -17.00
CA ASP A 264 -18.35 -11.31 -18.42
C ASP A 264 -18.92 -10.07 -19.14
N HIS A 265 -18.81 -8.88 -18.52
CA HIS A 265 -19.19 -7.59 -19.09
C HIS A 265 -17.98 -6.66 -19.22
N TYR A 266 -18.09 -5.68 -20.12
CA TYR A 266 -17.06 -4.68 -20.37
C TYR A 266 -17.66 -3.29 -20.61
N SER A 267 -16.85 -2.25 -20.42
CA SER A 267 -17.17 -0.87 -20.79
C SER A 267 -15.88 -0.06 -20.99
N ASP A 268 -15.92 0.92 -21.89
CA ASP A 268 -14.87 1.94 -22.01
C ASP A 268 -14.97 3.03 -20.93
N GLY A 269 -16.01 3.01 -20.10
CA GLY A 269 -16.28 3.96 -19.03
C GLY A 269 -17.28 5.06 -19.40
N SER A 270 -17.53 5.29 -20.69
CA SER A 270 -18.55 6.25 -21.17
C SER A 270 -19.94 5.63 -21.26
N GLU A 271 -20.00 4.34 -21.58
CA GLU A 271 -21.24 3.60 -21.80
C GLU A 271 -21.56 2.67 -20.60
N PRO A 272 -22.84 2.28 -20.41
CA PRO A 272 -23.19 1.21 -19.48
C PRO A 272 -22.47 -0.09 -19.82
N CYS A 273 -22.23 -0.94 -18.83
CA CYS A 273 -21.57 -2.22 -19.03
C CYS A 273 -22.39 -3.11 -19.96
N LYS A 274 -21.74 -3.64 -21.00
CA LYS A 274 -22.35 -4.53 -22.01
C LYS A 274 -21.74 -5.93 -21.90
N PRO A 275 -22.51 -6.99 -22.17
CA PRO A 275 -21.98 -8.34 -22.15
C PRO A 275 -20.91 -8.49 -23.24
N CYS A 276 -19.83 -9.20 -22.92
CA CYS A 276 -18.81 -9.52 -23.90
C CYS A 276 -19.38 -10.43 -25.01
N PRO A 277 -18.97 -10.23 -26.28
CA PRO A 277 -19.42 -11.10 -27.38
C PRO A 277 -19.02 -12.57 -27.17
N PRO A 278 -19.76 -13.52 -27.77
CA PRO A 278 -19.39 -14.93 -27.73
C PRO A 278 -17.98 -15.18 -28.28
N SER A 279 -17.31 -16.22 -27.76
CA SER A 279 -15.93 -16.58 -28.14
C SER A 279 -14.89 -15.48 -27.91
N THR A 280 -15.20 -14.55 -27.01
CA THR A 280 -14.26 -13.60 -26.43
C THR A 280 -14.05 -13.89 -24.95
N ALA A 281 -12.99 -13.31 -24.38
CA ALA A 281 -12.72 -13.30 -22.96
C ALA A 281 -12.56 -11.85 -22.48
N PRO A 282 -13.19 -11.44 -21.37
CA PRO A 282 -12.99 -10.11 -20.81
C PRO A 282 -11.52 -9.90 -20.40
N ASN A 283 -10.96 -8.77 -20.80
CA ASN A 283 -9.62 -8.33 -20.41
C ASN A 283 -9.67 -7.61 -19.05
N TYR A 284 -9.76 -8.39 -17.98
CA TYR A 284 -9.82 -7.84 -16.62
C TYR A 284 -8.54 -7.12 -16.21
N GLY A 285 -8.74 -5.93 -15.65
CA GLY A 285 -7.68 -5.10 -15.10
C GLY A 285 -8.24 -3.99 -14.22
N LEU A 286 -7.33 -3.15 -13.77
CA LEU A 286 -7.60 -1.86 -13.14
C LEU A 286 -7.05 -0.79 -14.07
N PHE A 287 -7.91 0.10 -14.58
CA PHE A 287 -7.55 1.09 -15.59
C PHE A 287 -7.87 2.50 -15.11
N PHE A 288 -7.06 3.05 -14.20
CA PHE A 288 -7.31 4.38 -13.66
C PHE A 288 -6.70 5.44 -14.57
N LYS A 289 -7.55 6.22 -15.26
CA LYS A 289 -7.19 7.31 -16.17
C LYS A 289 -7.82 8.65 -15.79
N TRP A 290 -9.00 8.59 -15.20
CA TRP A 290 -9.77 9.73 -14.71
C TRP A 290 -9.79 9.69 -13.18
N TRP A 291 -9.59 10.86 -12.57
CA TRP A 291 -9.48 11.03 -11.13
C TRP A 291 -10.56 11.98 -10.58
N PRO A 292 -11.86 11.63 -10.71
CA PRO A 292 -12.93 12.38 -10.07
C PRO A 292 -13.00 12.11 -8.56
N GLU A 293 -12.63 10.89 -8.15
CA GLU A 293 -12.54 10.42 -6.77
C GLU A 293 -11.42 9.37 -6.64
N ILE A 294 -11.10 8.96 -5.40
CA ILE A 294 -10.18 7.84 -5.17
C ILE A 294 -10.91 6.54 -5.55
N PRO A 295 -10.39 5.74 -6.49
CA PRO A 295 -11.08 4.55 -6.97
C PRO A 295 -11.12 3.42 -5.93
N PRO A 296 -12.02 2.43 -6.08
CA PRO A 296 -12.11 1.30 -5.16
C PRO A 296 -10.79 0.52 -5.07
N GLY A 297 -10.41 0.14 -3.84
CA GLY A 297 -9.16 -0.57 -3.57
C GLY A 297 -7.92 0.34 -3.45
N MET A 298 -8.08 1.65 -3.66
CA MET A 298 -7.02 2.64 -3.49
C MET A 298 -7.24 3.49 -2.24
N TYR A 299 -6.17 3.87 -1.54
CA TYR A 299 -6.22 4.76 -0.39
C TYR A 299 -4.88 5.45 -0.14
N SER A 300 -4.90 6.52 0.64
CA SER A 300 -3.69 7.27 1.04
C SER A 300 -3.36 7.07 2.51
N ARG A 301 -2.06 7.11 2.84
CA ARG A 301 -1.52 7.00 4.20
C ARG A 301 -0.32 7.92 4.37
N CYS A 302 -0.20 8.50 5.56
CA CYS A 302 0.99 9.25 5.95
C CYS A 302 1.83 8.46 6.94
N MET A 303 3.15 8.48 6.78
CA MET A 303 4.09 7.91 7.76
C MET A 303 5.24 8.87 8.04
N SER A 304 5.50 9.17 9.31
CA SER A 304 6.66 9.96 9.76
C SER A 304 7.39 9.20 10.86
N LEU A 305 8.69 9.45 10.99
CA LEU A 305 9.52 8.89 12.06
C LEU A 305 9.34 9.66 13.38
N GLU A 306 8.77 10.87 13.32
CA GLU A 306 8.46 11.72 14.46
C GLU A 306 6.97 11.63 14.83
N GLU A 307 6.65 11.54 16.13
CA GLU A 307 5.26 11.64 16.57
C GLU A 307 4.72 13.04 16.22
N GLY A 308 3.63 13.09 15.43
CA GLY A 308 3.01 14.34 14.99
C GLY A 308 3.48 14.88 13.62
N GLY A 309 4.38 14.19 12.91
CA GLY A 309 4.79 14.61 11.55
C GLY A 309 3.70 14.44 10.48
N CYS A 310 2.75 13.53 10.73
CA CYS A 310 1.57 13.33 9.91
C CYS A 310 0.35 14.01 10.53
N MET A 311 -0.15 15.03 9.85
CA MET A 311 -1.30 15.82 10.26
C MET A 311 -2.61 15.22 9.72
N SER A 312 -2.56 14.54 8.58
CA SER A 312 -3.72 13.88 7.98
C SER A 312 -3.28 12.66 7.17
N ASN A 313 -4.18 11.70 6.98
CA ASN A 313 -3.97 10.58 6.06
C ASN A 313 -4.37 10.92 4.62
N LEU A 314 -5.08 12.03 4.39
CA LEU A 314 -5.46 12.52 3.06
C LEU A 314 -4.28 13.20 2.35
N VAL A 315 -3.24 12.41 2.08
CA VAL A 315 -1.97 12.90 1.52
C VAL A 315 -1.87 12.81 0.01
N TRP A 316 -2.85 12.16 -0.62
CA TRP A 316 -3.05 12.14 -2.07
C TRP A 316 -4.49 12.55 -2.40
N GLN A 317 -4.63 13.46 -3.35
CA GLN A 317 -5.90 14.08 -3.71
C GLN A 317 -6.15 13.97 -5.22
N PRO A 318 -7.34 13.52 -5.66
CA PRO A 318 -7.77 13.61 -7.04
C PRO A 318 -7.85 15.07 -7.51
N ALA A 319 -7.39 15.32 -8.73
CA ALA A 319 -7.34 16.65 -9.36
C ALA A 319 -7.82 16.57 -10.83
N GLY A 320 -8.84 15.76 -11.11
CA GLY A 320 -9.46 15.61 -12.41
C GLY A 320 -8.66 14.70 -13.35
N ASP A 321 -7.64 15.23 -14.02
CA ASP A 321 -6.80 14.51 -14.99
C ASP A 321 -5.59 13.80 -14.36
N HIS A 322 -5.38 13.97 -13.05
CA HIS A 322 -4.34 13.31 -12.28
C HIS A 322 -4.71 13.20 -10.81
N ILE A 323 -3.97 12.40 -10.06
CA ILE A 323 -3.91 12.43 -8.60
C ILE A 323 -2.57 13.04 -8.17
N ARG A 324 -2.56 13.82 -7.09
CA ARG A 324 -1.36 14.51 -6.61
C ARG A 324 -1.18 14.44 -5.11
N THR A 325 0.04 14.58 -4.63
CA THR A 325 0.33 14.73 -3.21
C THR A 325 -0.15 16.08 -2.67
N THR A 326 -0.64 16.11 -1.43
CA THR A 326 -1.03 17.34 -0.74
C THR A 326 0.15 18.01 -0.03
N THR A 327 -0.03 19.26 0.39
CA THR A 327 0.95 20.02 1.17
C THR A 327 0.58 19.99 2.66
N GLY A 328 1.45 20.54 3.52
CA GLY A 328 1.18 20.67 4.96
C GLY A 328 1.74 19.56 5.86
N GLN A 329 2.15 18.39 5.33
CA GLN A 329 2.83 17.37 6.15
C GLN A 329 4.26 17.78 6.49
N SER A 330 4.85 17.17 7.54
CA SER A 330 6.26 17.40 7.87
C SER A 330 7.19 16.99 6.73
N LEU A 331 8.39 17.58 6.69
CA LEU A 331 9.35 17.33 5.61
C LEU A 331 9.86 15.87 5.59
N ASP A 332 9.92 15.23 6.76
CA ASP A 332 10.32 13.83 6.89
C ASP A 332 9.19 12.84 6.56
N ALA A 333 7.95 13.31 6.42
CA ALA A 333 6.80 12.45 6.17
C ALA A 333 6.84 11.82 4.76
N TYR A 334 6.52 10.53 4.72
CA TYR A 334 6.22 9.80 3.51
C TYR A 334 4.73 9.91 3.19
N LEU A 335 4.43 10.41 2.01
CA LEU A 335 3.09 10.53 1.45
C LEU A 335 2.82 9.32 0.57
N ILE A 336 2.07 8.35 1.08
CA ILE A 336 1.95 7.03 0.45
C ILE A 336 0.56 6.90 -0.18
N LEU A 337 0.51 6.57 -1.46
CA LEU A 337 -0.66 6.08 -2.15
C LEU A 337 -0.54 4.56 -2.26
N SER A 338 -1.59 3.83 -1.88
CA SER A 338 -1.60 2.38 -1.88
C SER A 338 -2.76 1.86 -2.73
N LEU A 339 -2.51 0.79 -3.49
CA LEU A 339 -3.50 0.05 -4.26
C LEU A 339 -3.43 -1.43 -3.92
N ASP A 340 -4.53 -1.97 -3.40
CA ASP A 340 -4.65 -3.39 -3.07
C ASP A 340 -5.14 -4.18 -4.30
N VAL A 341 -4.37 -5.19 -4.69
CA VAL A 341 -4.66 -6.10 -5.80
C VAL A 341 -4.74 -7.53 -5.26
N PRO A 342 -5.94 -8.13 -5.19
CA PRO A 342 -6.17 -9.45 -4.58
C PRO A 342 -5.42 -10.63 -5.22
N GLY A 343 -4.97 -10.48 -6.48
CA GLY A 343 -4.22 -11.52 -7.20
C GLY A 343 -4.32 -11.39 -8.71
N PHE A 344 -3.68 -12.35 -9.40
CA PHE A 344 -3.63 -12.38 -10.86
C PHE A 344 -4.31 -13.63 -11.41
N ARG A 345 -4.88 -13.51 -12.60
CA ARG A 345 -5.62 -14.60 -13.23
C ARG A 345 -4.68 -15.70 -13.73
N THR A 346 -3.45 -15.38 -14.14
CA THR A 346 -2.53 -16.37 -14.70
C THR A 346 -1.73 -17.04 -13.60
N LYS A 347 -1.77 -18.38 -13.55
CA LYS A 347 -0.94 -19.13 -12.63
C LYS A 347 0.52 -19.03 -13.01
N GLU A 348 1.40 -19.06 -12.02
CA GLU A 348 2.85 -19.09 -12.19
C GLU A 348 3.28 -20.17 -13.19
N ARG A 349 4.12 -19.77 -14.15
CA ARG A 349 4.73 -20.66 -15.13
C ARG A 349 6.20 -20.32 -15.24
N ILE A 350 7.02 -21.35 -15.45
CA ILE A 350 8.43 -21.19 -15.77
C ILE A 350 8.58 -21.50 -17.25
N ILE A 351 9.07 -20.53 -18.03
CA ILE A 351 9.36 -20.69 -19.45
C ILE A 351 10.88 -20.53 -19.60
N ASN A 352 11.57 -21.53 -20.15
CA ASN A 352 13.01 -21.52 -20.35
C ASN A 352 13.84 -21.20 -19.08
N GLY A 353 13.38 -21.65 -17.90
CA GLY A 353 14.06 -21.42 -16.62
C GLY A 353 13.85 -20.02 -16.00
N GLN A 354 13.05 -19.15 -16.64
CA GLN A 354 12.63 -17.86 -16.09
C GLN A 354 11.15 -17.88 -15.74
N SER A 355 10.77 -17.21 -14.65
CA SER A 355 9.37 -17.01 -14.31
C SER A 355 8.71 -16.15 -15.39
N ALA A 356 7.62 -16.65 -15.96
CA ALA A 356 6.85 -15.93 -16.96
C ALA A 356 6.05 -14.80 -16.31
N GLU A 357 5.82 -13.74 -17.08
CA GLU A 357 4.92 -12.66 -16.70
C GLU A 357 3.50 -13.21 -16.50
N ILE A 358 2.89 -12.84 -15.37
CA ILE A 358 1.50 -13.16 -15.06
C ILE A 358 0.61 -11.91 -15.00
N GLY A 359 1.20 -10.71 -15.02
CA GLY A 359 0.48 -9.44 -15.07
C GLY A 359 1.46 -8.28 -15.07
N THR A 360 0.96 -7.09 -15.37
CA THR A 360 1.78 -5.88 -15.51
C THR A 360 1.18 -4.77 -14.66
N VAL A 361 2.01 -4.02 -13.94
CA VAL A 361 1.63 -2.74 -13.34
C VAL A 361 2.37 -1.62 -14.03
N SER A 362 1.66 -0.61 -14.51
CA SER A 362 2.25 0.54 -15.17
C SER A 362 1.56 1.83 -14.78
N PHE A 363 2.29 2.94 -14.86
CA PHE A 363 1.76 4.26 -14.52
C PHE A 363 2.57 5.37 -15.16
N THR A 364 1.92 6.51 -15.38
CA THR A 364 2.58 7.73 -15.86
C THR A 364 2.59 8.78 -14.75
N PHE A 365 3.74 9.38 -14.48
CA PHE A 365 3.90 10.32 -13.36
C PHE A 365 4.85 11.47 -13.71
N GLU A 366 4.77 12.56 -12.95
CA GLU A 366 5.75 13.66 -12.94
C GLU A 366 6.10 14.07 -11.50
N LEU A 367 7.34 14.52 -11.29
CA LEU A 367 7.79 15.10 -10.02
C LEU A 367 8.16 16.56 -10.24
N ILE A 368 7.44 17.45 -9.57
CA ILE A 368 7.70 18.88 -9.56
C ILE A 368 8.34 19.21 -8.23
N CYS A 369 9.64 19.48 -8.24
CA CYS A 369 10.41 19.73 -7.02
C CYS A 369 11.32 20.93 -7.23
N SER A 370 11.38 21.82 -6.23
CA SER A 370 12.33 22.92 -6.17
C SER A 370 13.73 22.46 -5.76
N GLN A 371 13.84 21.33 -5.06
CA GLN A 371 15.08 20.68 -4.65
C GLN A 371 15.05 19.17 -4.93
N ALA A 372 15.96 18.40 -4.32
CA ALA A 372 15.93 16.96 -4.36
C ALA A 372 14.69 16.45 -3.58
N CYS A 373 13.73 15.84 -4.27
CA CYS A 373 12.64 15.08 -3.68
C CYS A 373 12.87 13.58 -3.98
N THR A 374 12.14 12.68 -3.34
CA THR A 374 12.23 11.25 -3.63
C THR A 374 10.84 10.67 -3.86
N PHE A 375 10.71 9.90 -4.93
CA PHE A 375 9.53 9.11 -5.24
C PHE A 375 9.93 7.65 -5.33
N VAL A 376 9.21 6.76 -4.67
CA VAL A 376 9.54 5.35 -4.58
C VAL A 376 8.31 4.54 -4.93
N PHE A 377 8.47 3.63 -5.89
CA PHE A 377 7.50 2.60 -6.19
C PHE A 377 7.90 1.31 -5.48
N MET A 378 6.99 0.78 -4.66
CA MET A 378 7.20 -0.40 -3.84
C MET A 378 6.04 -1.38 -4.01
N MET A 379 6.31 -2.66 -3.75
CA MET A 379 5.25 -3.65 -3.59
C MET A 379 5.47 -4.46 -2.31
N GLY A 380 4.38 -4.84 -1.65
CA GLY A 380 4.37 -5.83 -0.57
C GLY A 380 3.37 -6.92 -0.89
N SER A 381 3.59 -8.12 -0.34
CA SER A 381 2.63 -9.23 -0.44
C SER A 381 2.52 -9.96 0.89
N ASN A 382 1.62 -10.94 1.01
CA ASN A 382 1.55 -11.75 2.23
C ASN A 382 2.79 -12.62 2.45
N ARG A 383 3.51 -12.96 1.37
CA ARG A 383 4.70 -13.83 1.39
C ARG A 383 6.00 -13.04 1.43
N LYS A 384 6.00 -11.79 0.95
CA LYS A 384 7.20 -10.95 0.83
C LYS A 384 7.04 -9.64 1.60
N PRO A 385 8.07 -9.20 2.35
CA PRO A 385 8.06 -7.87 2.93
C PRO A 385 7.95 -6.80 1.83
N VAL A 386 7.63 -5.57 2.22
CA VAL A 386 7.59 -4.44 1.28
C VAL A 386 8.99 -4.26 0.67
N THR A 387 9.08 -4.33 -0.65
CA THR A 387 10.32 -4.15 -1.40
C THR A 387 10.22 -2.96 -2.32
N GLU A 388 11.25 -2.12 -2.32
CA GLU A 388 11.47 -1.10 -3.35
C GLU A 388 11.71 -1.76 -4.70
N ILE A 389 10.97 -1.30 -5.71
CA ILE A 389 11.11 -1.73 -7.09
C ILE A 389 11.90 -0.70 -7.89
N GLN A 390 11.56 0.58 -7.70
CA GLN A 390 12.26 1.66 -8.36
C GLN A 390 12.11 2.96 -7.55
N SER A 391 13.14 3.80 -7.57
CA SER A 391 13.11 5.14 -7.02
C SER A 391 13.60 6.20 -8.01
N TRP A 392 13.08 7.41 -7.82
CA TRP A 392 13.43 8.59 -8.60
C TRP A 392 13.75 9.73 -7.64
N ILE A 393 14.85 10.41 -7.92
CA ILE A 393 15.35 11.50 -7.08
C ILE A 393 15.39 12.79 -7.88
N GLY A 394 14.79 13.83 -7.31
CA GLY A 394 14.73 15.16 -7.91
C GLY A 394 13.61 15.33 -8.94
N ARG A 395 13.60 16.53 -9.54
CA ARG A 395 12.61 16.90 -10.56
C ARG A 395 12.65 15.91 -11.72
N THR A 396 11.50 15.38 -12.05
CA THR A 396 11.35 14.34 -13.07
C THR A 396 10.23 14.75 -14.02
N PRO A 397 10.50 14.93 -15.32
CA PRO A 397 9.46 15.24 -16.29
C PRO A 397 8.46 14.08 -16.42
N LYS A 398 7.29 14.36 -17.00
CA LYS A 398 6.26 13.36 -17.22
C LYS A 398 6.83 12.14 -17.96
N GLN A 399 6.78 10.98 -17.34
CA GLN A 399 7.31 9.73 -17.88
C GLN A 399 6.45 8.53 -17.50
N HIS A 400 6.63 7.43 -18.24
CA HIS A 400 5.92 6.17 -18.04
C HIS A 400 6.85 5.11 -17.45
N PHE A 401 6.36 4.33 -16.51
CA PHE A 401 7.06 3.20 -15.91
C PHE A 401 6.16 1.95 -15.93
N SER A 402 6.76 0.79 -16.17
CA SER A 402 6.08 -0.51 -16.20
C SER A 402 6.91 -1.56 -15.45
N TYR A 403 6.22 -2.45 -14.75
CA TYR A 403 6.81 -3.54 -13.99
C TYR A 403 6.01 -4.84 -14.18
N ASP A 404 6.71 -5.92 -14.50
CA ASP A 404 6.13 -7.22 -14.75
C ASP A 404 6.05 -8.04 -13.46
N VAL A 405 4.84 -8.48 -13.12
CA VAL A 405 4.58 -9.38 -11.99
C VAL A 405 4.73 -10.81 -12.47
N THR A 406 5.46 -11.63 -11.71
CA THR A 406 5.82 -13.01 -12.09
C THR A 406 5.36 -14.08 -11.09
N ILE A 407 4.81 -13.66 -9.95
CA ILE A 407 4.41 -14.53 -8.83
C ILE A 407 2.96 -14.22 -8.47
N ASP A 408 2.11 -15.25 -8.38
CA ASP A 408 0.69 -15.09 -8.10
C ASP A 408 0.47 -14.98 -6.59
N ASP A 409 0.22 -13.76 -6.14
CA ASP A 409 -0.03 -13.41 -4.74
C ASP A 409 -0.95 -12.18 -4.69
N ALA A 410 -1.50 -11.89 -3.51
CA ALA A 410 -2.14 -10.62 -3.24
C ALA A 410 -1.06 -9.57 -2.99
N TYR A 411 -1.11 -8.44 -3.72
CA TYR A 411 -0.13 -7.37 -3.62
C TYR A 411 -0.78 -6.07 -3.15
N THR A 412 -0.01 -5.29 -2.39
CA THR A 412 -0.25 -3.85 -2.23
C THR A 412 0.86 -3.11 -2.94
N PHE A 413 0.51 -2.40 -4.01
CA PHE A 413 1.40 -1.48 -4.71
C PHE A 413 1.40 -0.13 -4.01
N ASN A 414 2.57 0.45 -3.78
CA ASN A 414 2.72 1.70 -3.04
C ASN A 414 3.55 2.70 -3.84
N TRP A 415 3.04 3.93 -3.94
CA TRP A 415 3.77 5.09 -4.45
C TRP A 415 4.02 6.03 -3.28
N ALA A 416 5.27 6.11 -2.83
CA ALA A 416 5.66 6.96 -1.70
C ALA A 416 6.42 8.18 -2.20
N PHE A 417 5.97 9.36 -1.81
CA PHE A 417 6.68 10.62 -2.06
C PHE A 417 7.22 11.20 -0.76
N GLN A 418 8.45 11.70 -0.80
CA GLN A 418 9.10 12.38 0.32
C GLN A 418 9.83 13.62 -0.19
N LYS A 419 9.76 14.70 0.58
CA LYS A 419 10.48 15.95 0.32
C LYS A 419 11.86 15.84 0.97
N VAL A 420 12.93 15.67 0.19
CA VAL A 420 14.27 15.48 0.78
C VAL A 420 14.95 16.83 0.99
N THR A 421 15.54 17.03 2.17
CA THR A 421 16.44 18.15 2.43
C THR A 421 17.87 17.61 2.52
N ILE A 422 18.77 18.14 1.67
CA ILE A 422 20.21 17.90 1.78
C ILE A 422 20.83 19.22 2.26
N GLY A 423 21.08 19.35 3.58
CA GLY A 423 21.84 20.45 4.18
C GLY A 423 21.02 21.52 4.92
N ASP A 424 21.63 22.09 5.97
CA ASP A 424 21.03 22.94 7.02
C ASP A 424 20.58 24.37 6.62
N ASN A 425 20.55 24.74 5.33
CA ASN A 425 20.20 26.11 4.90
C ASN A 425 19.14 26.11 3.80
N VAL A 426 17.88 25.82 4.17
CA VAL A 426 16.75 25.88 3.25
C VAL A 426 15.64 26.73 3.83
N THR A 427 15.23 27.75 3.08
CA THR A 427 13.99 28.50 3.34
C THR A 427 12.79 27.59 3.07
N SER A 428 11.95 27.40 4.09
CA SER A 428 10.79 26.49 4.11
C SER A 428 9.73 26.79 3.04
N GLU A 429 9.75 27.97 2.43
CA GLU A 429 8.73 28.42 1.46
C GLU A 429 8.81 27.71 0.10
N GLY A 430 10.00 27.28 -0.35
CA GLY A 430 10.18 26.61 -1.64
C GLY A 430 9.79 25.12 -1.62
N VAL A 431 10.15 24.41 -0.55
CA VAL A 431 9.96 22.95 -0.41
C VAL A 431 8.50 22.58 -0.14
N ALA A 432 7.70 23.52 0.39
CA ALA A 432 6.28 23.30 0.65
C ALA A 432 5.51 22.90 -0.64
N ASN A 433 5.93 23.42 -1.80
CA ASN A 433 5.25 23.24 -3.08
C ASN A 433 5.72 22.02 -3.89
N ASP A 434 6.65 21.22 -3.37
CA ASP A 434 7.09 19.98 -4.00
C ASP A 434 5.92 18.98 -4.07
N VAL A 435 5.62 18.49 -5.26
CA VAL A 435 4.45 17.65 -5.55
C VAL A 435 4.80 16.51 -6.49
N ALA A 436 4.34 15.30 -6.16
CA ALA A 436 4.24 14.19 -7.11
C ALA A 436 2.84 14.14 -7.70
N LYS A 437 2.76 13.86 -9.01
CA LYS A 437 1.49 13.61 -9.70
C LYS A 437 1.54 12.29 -10.44
N ILE A 438 0.44 11.56 -10.43
CA ILE A 438 0.24 10.34 -11.21
C ILE A 438 -0.98 10.57 -12.11
N TYR A 439 -0.82 10.37 -13.41
CA TYR A 439 -1.85 10.64 -14.42
C TYR A 439 -2.68 9.40 -14.74
N ASP A 440 -2.05 8.24 -14.75
CA ASP A 440 -2.73 6.97 -14.97
C ASP A 440 -2.03 5.86 -14.21
N ILE A 441 -2.81 4.85 -13.82
CA ILE A 441 -2.33 3.60 -13.24
C ILE A 441 -3.09 2.47 -13.92
N THR A 442 -2.37 1.54 -14.51
CA THR A 442 -2.92 0.35 -15.15
C THR A 442 -2.36 -0.90 -14.48
N VAL A 443 -3.23 -1.82 -14.07
CA VAL A 443 -2.86 -3.16 -13.61
C VAL A 443 -3.58 -4.18 -14.48
N LEU A 444 -2.82 -4.97 -15.24
CA LEU A 444 -3.36 -5.95 -16.17
C LEU A 444 -3.47 -7.34 -15.53
N ASN A 445 -4.44 -8.13 -16.02
CA ASN A 445 -4.63 -9.53 -15.68
C ASN A 445 -5.00 -9.81 -14.22
N THR A 446 -5.70 -8.88 -13.57
CA THR A 446 -6.13 -8.99 -12.18
C THR A 446 -7.34 -9.92 -12.03
N VAL A 447 -7.49 -10.56 -10.87
CA VAL A 447 -8.68 -11.39 -10.55
C VAL A 447 -9.92 -10.56 -10.23
N SER A 448 -9.73 -9.29 -9.88
CA SER A 448 -10.78 -8.32 -9.56
C SER A 448 -10.60 -7.05 -10.37
N GLY A 449 -11.66 -6.25 -10.48
CA GLY A 449 -11.70 -5.06 -11.33
C GLY A 449 -12.73 -5.24 -12.43
N GLY A 450 -12.53 -4.56 -13.55
CA GLY A 450 -13.44 -4.59 -14.69
C GLY A 450 -12.70 -4.83 -16.00
N ALA A 451 -13.44 -5.09 -17.07
CA ALA A 451 -12.86 -5.26 -18.39
C ALA A 451 -13.13 -4.01 -19.23
N SER A 452 -12.06 -3.39 -19.76
CA SER A 452 -12.21 -2.27 -20.69
C SER A 452 -12.68 -2.73 -22.08
N GLU A 453 -12.36 -3.97 -22.42
CA GLU A 453 -12.64 -4.60 -23.70
C GLU A 453 -12.67 -6.13 -23.55
N CYS A 454 -13.16 -6.82 -24.58
CA CYS A 454 -13.12 -8.27 -24.68
C CYS A 454 -12.17 -8.66 -25.80
N GLN A 455 -11.27 -9.60 -25.52
CA GLN A 455 -10.29 -10.07 -26.49
C GLN A 455 -10.76 -11.39 -27.12
N PRO A 456 -10.48 -11.62 -28.42
CA PRO A 456 -10.76 -12.90 -29.05
C PRO A 456 -10.08 -14.05 -28.31
N CYS A 457 -10.76 -15.17 -28.17
CA CYS A 457 -10.19 -16.32 -27.49
C CYS A 457 -8.99 -16.90 -28.27
N PRO A 458 -7.86 -17.19 -27.60
CA PRO A 458 -6.73 -17.83 -28.25
C PRO A 458 -7.12 -19.22 -28.74
N GLN A 459 -6.87 -19.52 -30.01
CA GLN A 459 -7.05 -20.86 -30.58
C GLN A 459 -6.01 -21.81 -29.96
N GLY A 460 -6.43 -22.68 -29.04
CA GLY A 460 -5.53 -23.59 -28.33
C GLY A 460 -6.22 -24.88 -27.87
N THR A 461 -5.46 -25.98 -27.90
CA THR A 461 -5.88 -27.35 -27.58
C THR A 461 -6.26 -27.53 -26.10
N GLU A 462 -7.23 -28.43 -25.86
CA GLU A 462 -7.85 -28.78 -24.57
C GLU A 462 -6.88 -29.03 -23.39
N SER A 463 -5.59 -29.26 -23.65
CA SER A 463 -4.61 -29.76 -22.68
C SER A 463 -4.03 -28.74 -21.70
N GLN A 464 -4.33 -27.43 -21.82
CA GLN A 464 -3.73 -26.40 -20.94
C GLN A 464 -4.69 -25.68 -19.99
N GLY A 465 -5.97 -26.05 -19.95
CA GLY A 465 -6.95 -25.44 -19.02
C GLY A 465 -7.19 -23.93 -19.24
N VAL A 466 -6.69 -23.36 -20.34
CA VAL A 466 -6.87 -21.95 -20.75
C VAL A 466 -8.31 -21.68 -21.22
N LEU A 467 -9.02 -22.74 -21.61
CA LEU A 467 -10.27 -22.70 -22.34
C LEU A 467 -11.52 -22.40 -21.51
N TYR A 468 -11.47 -22.57 -20.18
CA TYR A 468 -12.61 -22.31 -19.27
C TYR A 468 -12.87 -20.81 -19.00
N ARG A 469 -12.18 -19.91 -19.71
CA ARG A 469 -12.29 -18.45 -19.52
C ARG A 469 -12.96 -17.72 -20.67
N CYS A 470 -13.34 -18.45 -21.72
CA CYS A 470 -14.06 -17.93 -22.86
C CYS A 470 -15.57 -17.96 -22.61
N ILE A 471 -16.27 -16.93 -23.09
CA ILE A 471 -17.73 -16.87 -23.02
C ILE A 471 -18.28 -17.77 -24.13
N PRO A 472 -18.96 -18.90 -23.79
CA PRO A 472 -19.48 -19.81 -24.80
C PRO A 472 -20.69 -19.19 -25.51
N CYS A 473 -21.00 -19.69 -26.71
CA CYS A 473 -22.31 -19.43 -27.32
C CYS A 473 -23.44 -19.89 -26.39
N PRO A 474 -24.63 -19.27 -26.48
CA PRO A 474 -25.82 -19.77 -25.81
C PRO A 474 -26.05 -21.25 -26.07
N ALA A 475 -26.68 -21.96 -25.14
CA ALA A 475 -26.94 -23.38 -25.29
C ALA A 475 -27.74 -23.66 -26.59
N GLY A 476 -27.33 -24.72 -27.31
CA GLY A 476 -27.91 -25.08 -28.60
C GLY A 476 -27.48 -24.19 -29.78
N HIS A 477 -26.53 -23.27 -29.59
CA HIS A 477 -25.98 -22.44 -30.65
C HIS A 477 -24.50 -22.74 -30.90
N TYR A 478 -24.09 -22.72 -32.17
CA TYR A 478 -22.71 -22.87 -32.62
C TYR A 478 -22.14 -21.52 -33.10
N LEU A 479 -20.83 -21.36 -33.03
CA LEU A 479 -20.12 -20.21 -33.57
C LEU A 479 -19.96 -20.36 -35.09
N LYS A 480 -20.45 -19.42 -35.89
CA LYS A 480 -20.38 -19.51 -37.36
C LYS A 480 -18.94 -19.58 -37.86
N ASP A 481 -18.11 -18.63 -37.43
CA ASP A 481 -16.70 -18.55 -37.76
C ASP A 481 -15.95 -17.77 -36.67
N SER A 482 -14.61 -17.87 -36.66
CA SER A 482 -13.74 -17.22 -35.67
C SER A 482 -13.51 -15.73 -35.91
N GLU A 483 -14.02 -15.16 -36.99
CA GLU A 483 -13.80 -13.76 -37.38
C GLU A 483 -14.99 -12.87 -37.00
N ASN A 484 -16.21 -13.33 -37.27
CA ASN A 484 -17.47 -12.61 -37.03
C ASN A 484 -18.04 -12.84 -35.63
N LEU A 485 -17.58 -13.89 -34.92
CA LEU A 485 -17.96 -14.21 -33.53
C LEU A 485 -19.48 -14.33 -33.29
N GLU A 486 -20.25 -14.57 -34.35
CA GLU A 486 -21.72 -14.71 -34.30
C GLU A 486 -22.15 -16.15 -33.96
N CYS A 487 -23.11 -16.28 -33.05
CA CYS A 487 -23.71 -17.57 -32.71
C CYS A 487 -24.98 -17.84 -33.51
N PHE A 488 -25.08 -19.04 -34.08
CA PHE A 488 -26.22 -19.50 -34.86
C PHE A 488 -26.88 -20.70 -34.16
N PRO A 489 -28.23 -20.76 -34.13
CA PRO A 489 -28.92 -21.90 -33.55
C PRO A 489 -28.62 -23.17 -34.35
N CYS A 490 -28.52 -24.29 -33.65
CA CYS A 490 -28.49 -25.59 -34.31
C CYS A 490 -29.76 -25.78 -35.16
N PRO A 491 -29.64 -26.34 -36.38
CA PRO A 491 -30.79 -26.63 -37.22
C PRO A 491 -31.84 -27.52 -36.53
N TYR A 492 -33.09 -27.47 -37.00
CA TYR A 492 -34.19 -28.29 -36.45
C TYR A 492 -33.83 -29.78 -36.41
N ASN A 493 -34.23 -30.48 -35.34
CA ASN A 493 -33.88 -31.88 -35.08
C ASN A 493 -32.38 -32.16 -34.97
N THR A 494 -31.58 -31.16 -34.62
CA THR A 494 -30.16 -31.36 -34.26
C THR A 494 -29.90 -30.88 -32.84
N TYR A 495 -28.84 -31.38 -32.23
CA TYR A 495 -28.39 -30.94 -30.93
C TYR A 495 -26.88 -30.69 -30.94
N LEU A 496 -26.46 -29.73 -30.13
CA LEU A 496 -25.07 -29.37 -29.97
C LEU A 496 -24.33 -30.49 -29.22
N TRP A 497 -23.31 -31.08 -29.84
CA TRP A 497 -22.63 -32.26 -29.27
C TRP A 497 -21.19 -31.98 -28.82
N LYS A 498 -20.61 -30.84 -29.21
CA LYS A 498 -19.26 -30.39 -28.80
C LYS A 498 -19.33 -29.20 -27.85
N ALA A 499 -18.37 -29.11 -26.94
CA ALA A 499 -18.24 -28.00 -25.99
C ALA A 499 -17.74 -26.68 -26.63
N LEU A 500 -16.98 -26.76 -27.73
CA LEU A 500 -16.56 -25.63 -28.57
C LEU A 500 -17.10 -25.81 -30.00
N PRO A 501 -18.37 -25.49 -30.21
CA PRO A 501 -19.02 -25.75 -31.49
C PRO A 501 -18.65 -24.67 -32.52
N GLN A 502 -17.62 -24.88 -33.33
CA GLN A 502 -17.38 -24.04 -34.51
C GLN A 502 -18.02 -24.69 -35.73
N GLY A 503 -18.72 -23.89 -36.53
CA GLY A 503 -19.41 -24.33 -37.74
C GLY A 503 -20.64 -25.23 -37.50
N PRO A 504 -21.48 -25.38 -38.54
CA PRO A 504 -22.71 -26.18 -38.48
C PRO A 504 -22.48 -27.67 -38.19
N GLU A 505 -21.29 -28.20 -38.46
CA GLU A 505 -20.85 -29.57 -38.15
C GLU A 505 -20.83 -29.89 -36.66
N SER A 506 -20.90 -28.86 -35.81
CA SER A 506 -20.98 -29.01 -34.37
C SER A 506 -22.40 -29.37 -33.88
N CYS A 507 -23.38 -29.38 -34.78
CA CYS A 507 -24.73 -29.86 -34.53
C CYS A 507 -24.91 -31.27 -35.10
N LYS A 508 -25.34 -32.22 -34.26
CA LYS A 508 -25.59 -33.60 -34.65
C LYS A 508 -27.08 -33.87 -34.72
N SER A 509 -27.52 -34.59 -35.75
CA SER A 509 -28.93 -34.96 -35.90
C SER A 509 -29.41 -35.85 -34.75
N CYS A 510 -30.63 -35.61 -34.30
CA CYS A 510 -31.35 -36.50 -33.41
C CYS A 510 -31.60 -37.86 -34.07
N GLY A 511 -31.62 -38.92 -33.26
CA GLY A 511 -31.96 -40.26 -33.74
C GLY A 511 -33.40 -40.36 -34.25
N PRO A 512 -33.76 -41.43 -34.97
CA PRO A 512 -35.11 -41.65 -35.47
C PRO A 512 -36.16 -41.55 -34.35
N GLY A 513 -37.24 -40.79 -34.57
CA GLY A 513 -38.32 -40.59 -33.59
C GLY A 513 -37.99 -39.61 -32.45
N LEU A 514 -36.83 -38.96 -32.49
CA LEU A 514 -36.45 -37.89 -31.55
C LEU A 514 -36.44 -36.53 -32.25
N ARG A 515 -36.77 -35.48 -31.50
CA ARG A 515 -36.82 -34.09 -31.96
C ARG A 515 -36.02 -33.19 -31.04
N SER A 516 -35.58 -32.06 -31.57
CA SER A 516 -34.90 -31.00 -30.84
C SER A 516 -35.31 -29.68 -31.45
N GLU A 517 -35.90 -28.82 -30.64
CA GLU A 517 -36.34 -27.47 -31.03
C GLU A 517 -35.42 -26.39 -30.44
N ASP A 518 -34.76 -26.71 -29.33
CA ASP A 518 -33.86 -25.82 -28.60
C ASP A 518 -32.39 -26.01 -28.98
N GLY A 519 -32.07 -27.01 -29.81
CA GLY A 519 -30.69 -27.34 -30.20
C GLY A 519 -29.85 -27.95 -29.07
N GLN A 520 -30.43 -28.23 -27.90
CA GLN A 520 -29.68 -28.64 -26.70
C GLN A 520 -29.79 -30.13 -26.46
N ARG A 521 -30.99 -30.68 -26.61
CA ARG A 521 -31.26 -32.09 -26.30
C ARG A 521 -32.29 -32.67 -27.23
N CYS A 522 -32.07 -33.91 -27.61
CA CYS A 522 -33.09 -34.69 -28.29
C CYS A 522 -34.07 -35.25 -27.26
N TYR A 523 -35.36 -35.03 -27.50
CA TYR A 523 -36.45 -35.60 -26.72
C TYR A 523 -37.43 -36.33 -27.64
N SER A 524 -38.23 -37.24 -27.08
CA SER A 524 -39.36 -37.83 -27.79
C SER A 524 -40.62 -37.12 -27.35
N ASP A 525 -41.47 -36.72 -28.29
CA ASP A 525 -42.84 -36.29 -28.05
C ASP A 525 -43.80 -37.50 -27.89
N CYS A 526 -43.23 -38.70 -27.71
CA CYS A 526 -43.94 -39.98 -27.66
C CYS A 526 -44.73 -40.26 -28.95
N ARG A 527 -44.40 -39.59 -30.06
CA ARG A 527 -45.04 -39.78 -31.36
C ARG A 527 -44.00 -40.29 -32.35
N VAL A 528 -44.02 -41.60 -32.57
CA VAL A 528 -43.01 -42.29 -33.38
C VAL A 528 -43.53 -42.47 -34.80
N TYR A 529 -42.74 -42.03 -35.78
CA TYR A 529 -42.98 -42.28 -37.20
C TYR A 529 -41.92 -43.25 -37.71
N LEU A 530 -42.34 -44.43 -38.18
CA LEU A 530 -41.46 -45.41 -38.81
C LEU A 530 -41.27 -45.11 -40.30
N PHE A 531 -40.16 -45.61 -40.87
CA PHE A 531 -39.80 -45.38 -42.27
C PHE A 531 -40.83 -45.92 -43.28
N ASP A 532 -41.69 -46.85 -42.87
CA ASP A 532 -42.78 -47.42 -43.66
C ASP A 532 -44.08 -46.57 -43.61
N GLY A 533 -44.05 -45.42 -42.93
CA GLY A 533 -45.17 -44.50 -42.76
C GLY A 533 -46.06 -44.81 -41.55
N THR A 534 -45.74 -45.82 -40.75
CA THR A 534 -46.52 -46.19 -39.56
C THR A 534 -46.33 -45.17 -38.43
N PHE A 535 -47.43 -44.72 -37.84
CA PHE A 535 -47.45 -43.76 -36.73
C PHE A 535 -47.90 -44.43 -35.42
N PHE A 536 -47.12 -44.23 -34.36
CA PHE A 536 -47.45 -44.69 -33.01
C PHE A 536 -47.55 -43.49 -32.07
N ASP A 537 -48.72 -43.30 -31.45
CA ASP A 537 -48.92 -42.34 -30.37
C ASP A 537 -48.81 -43.06 -29.01
N LEU A 538 -47.67 -42.85 -28.36
CA LEU A 538 -47.29 -43.42 -27.08
C LEU A 538 -47.56 -42.45 -25.91
N THR A 539 -48.20 -41.30 -26.16
CA THR A 539 -48.48 -40.29 -25.11
C THR A 539 -49.41 -40.80 -23.99
N THR A 540 -50.13 -41.89 -24.23
CA THR A 540 -51.06 -42.51 -23.26
C THR A 540 -50.39 -43.55 -22.36
N LEU A 541 -49.15 -43.94 -22.64
CA LEU A 541 -48.38 -44.83 -21.77
C LEU A 541 -47.83 -43.99 -20.61
N SER A 542 -48.44 -44.14 -19.43
CA SER A 542 -47.96 -43.51 -18.20
C SER A 542 -46.51 -43.94 -17.92
N MET A 543 -45.63 -42.96 -17.66
CA MET A 543 -44.24 -43.18 -17.24
C MET A 543 -44.11 -44.04 -15.98
#